data_AF-A0AAV8WIR2-F1
#
_entry.id   AF-A0AAV8WIR2-F1
#
_cell.length_a   1.000
_cell.length_b   1.000
_cell.length_c   1.000
_cell.angle_alpha   90.00
_cell.angle_beta   90.00
_cell.angle_gamma   90.00
#
_symmetry.space_group_name_H-M   'P 1'
#
loop_
_entity.id
_entity.type
_entity.pdbx_description
1 polymer ?
#
loop_
_entity_poly.entity_id
_entity_poly.type
_entity_poly.pdbx_seq_one_letter_code
_entity_poly.pdbx_strand_id
1 'polypeptide(L)'
;MPWQINKVIWVQNISFFQDDFNIILDVYEERLKYSNILEEEKLEVKDPFEGLNLQRGKNGVYEIEDLVNVLRHENSEDVLVVKLAQEIKYVDYICVVSGKSQKHMQAIAQFVKKNYINKSDTKMT
;
A
#
# COMPACT_ATOMS: atom_id res chain seq x y z
N MET A 1 32.94 63.81 -33.33
CA MET A 1 31.61 63.85 -33.97
C MET A 1 31.51 62.70 -34.96
N PRO A 2 30.45 61.86 -35.04
CA PRO A 2 29.40 61.46 -34.08
C PRO A 2 29.61 59.99 -33.59
N TRP A 3 29.56 59.72 -32.29
CA TRP A 3 28.43 59.14 -31.52
C TRP A 3 28.09 57.66 -31.78
N GLN A 4 28.49 56.82 -30.82
CA GLN A 4 28.10 55.42 -30.62
C GLN A 4 26.76 55.36 -29.88
N ILE A 5 25.79 54.56 -30.35
CA ILE A 5 24.64 54.13 -29.53
C ILE A 5 24.43 52.64 -29.73
N ASN A 6 24.71 51.88 -28.67
CA ASN A 6 24.47 50.45 -28.53
C ASN A 6 22.97 50.15 -28.58
N LYS A 7 22.56 49.20 -29.42
CA LYS A 7 21.20 48.66 -29.40
C LYS A 7 20.98 47.89 -28.10
N VAL A 8 20.05 48.40 -27.31
CA VAL A 8 19.65 47.92 -26.00
C VAL A 8 19.04 46.53 -26.10
N ILE A 9 19.59 45.60 -25.31
CA ILE A 9 19.00 44.32 -24.98
C ILE A 9 17.82 44.60 -24.06
N TRP A 10 16.60 44.29 -24.51
CA TRP A 10 15.46 44.14 -23.62
C TRP A 10 15.06 42.66 -23.62
N VAL A 11 15.46 41.99 -22.54
CA VAL A 11 14.80 40.80 -22.03
C VAL A 11 13.33 41.17 -21.81
N GLN A 12 12.41 40.50 -22.49
CA GLN A 12 11.09 40.29 -21.93
C GLN A 12 10.81 38.80 -21.91
N ASN A 13 11.06 38.25 -20.72
CA ASN A 13 10.35 37.10 -20.19
C ASN A 13 8.86 37.27 -20.48
N ILE A 14 8.35 36.53 -21.46
CA ILE A 14 6.93 36.21 -21.51
C ILE A 14 6.82 34.84 -20.87
N SER A 15 6.57 34.87 -19.57
CA SER A 15 6.08 33.73 -18.82
C SER A 15 4.80 33.27 -19.51
N PHE A 16 4.88 32.13 -20.21
CA PHE A 16 3.72 31.44 -20.73
C PHE A 16 2.91 30.96 -19.53
N PHE A 17 1.93 31.77 -19.12
CA PHE A 17 0.84 31.30 -18.29
C PHE A 17 0.15 30.19 -19.09
N GLN A 18 0.44 28.94 -18.74
CA GLN A 18 -0.45 27.84 -19.06
C GLN A 18 -1.73 28.10 -18.27
N ASP A 19 -2.69 28.75 -18.92
CA ASP A 19 -4.07 28.69 -18.51
C ASP A 19 -4.49 27.22 -18.59
N ASP A 20 -4.60 26.56 -17.45
CA ASP A 20 -5.37 25.32 -17.30
C ASP A 20 -6.83 25.69 -17.57
N PHE A 21 -7.21 25.82 -18.85
CA PHE A 21 -8.58 26.06 -19.23
C PHE A 21 -9.42 24.88 -18.74
N ASN A 22 -10.33 25.14 -17.81
CA ASN A 22 -11.36 24.17 -17.46
C ASN A 22 -12.29 24.06 -18.67
N ILE A 23 -12.05 23.06 -19.52
CA ILE A 23 -12.92 22.74 -20.66
C ILE A 23 -14.32 22.53 -20.08
N ILE A 24 -15.27 23.36 -20.49
CA ILE A 24 -16.67 23.22 -20.08
C ILE A 24 -17.20 22.00 -20.82
N LEU A 25 -17.33 20.90 -20.09
CA LEU A 25 -17.93 19.67 -20.57
C LEU A 25 -19.46 19.81 -20.51
N ASP A 26 -20.16 19.22 -21.48
CA ASP A 26 -21.61 19.14 -21.40
C ASP A 26 -22.03 18.18 -20.27
N VAL A 27 -23.26 18.32 -19.75
CA VAL A 27 -23.79 17.53 -18.61
C VAL A 27 -23.61 16.02 -18.78
N TYR A 28 -23.68 15.53 -20.03
CA TYR A 28 -23.45 14.11 -20.34
C TYR A 28 -21.98 13.71 -20.23
N GLU A 29 -21.06 14.55 -20.72
CA GLU A 29 -19.62 14.30 -20.66
C GLU A 29 -19.10 14.35 -19.21
N GLU A 30 -19.59 15.27 -18.38
CA GLU A 30 -19.24 15.31 -16.96
C GLU A 30 -19.64 14.00 -16.25
N ARG A 31 -20.85 13.50 -16.49
CA ARG A 31 -21.31 12.23 -15.89
C ARG A 31 -20.43 11.05 -16.31
N LEU A 32 -20.04 10.99 -17.58
CA LEU A 32 -19.13 9.96 -18.10
C LEU A 32 -17.73 10.07 -17.47
N LYS A 33 -17.22 11.29 -17.29
CA LYS A 33 -15.94 11.52 -16.60
C LYS A 33 -15.99 11.00 -15.16
N TYR A 34 -17.04 11.32 -14.39
CA TYR A 34 -17.18 10.81 -13.03
C TYR A 34 -17.34 9.29 -12.99
N SER A 35 -18.09 8.68 -13.92
CA SER A 35 -18.20 7.22 -13.96
C SER A 35 -16.87 6.55 -14.29
N ASN A 36 -16.12 7.10 -15.25
CA ASN A 36 -14.81 6.56 -15.60
C ASN A 36 -13.81 6.70 -14.46
N ILE A 37 -13.77 7.86 -13.77
CA ILE A 37 -12.92 8.05 -12.59
C ILE A 37 -13.31 7.06 -11.48
N LEU A 38 -14.60 6.86 -11.23
CA LEU A 38 -15.06 5.88 -10.23
C LEU A 38 -14.75 4.43 -10.63
N GLU A 39 -14.75 4.12 -11.93
CA GLU A 39 -14.35 2.81 -12.45
C GLU A 39 -12.83 2.61 -12.35
N GLU A 40 -12.03 3.62 -12.68
CA GLU A 40 -10.58 3.65 -12.51
C GLU A 40 -10.20 3.48 -11.03
N GLU A 41 -10.83 4.23 -10.12
CA GLU A 41 -10.62 4.10 -8.68
C GLU A 41 -10.99 2.70 -8.15
N LYS A 42 -12.04 2.07 -8.69
CA LYS A 42 -12.42 0.68 -8.34
C LYS A 42 -11.41 -0.33 -8.85
N LEU A 43 -10.86 -0.13 -10.05
CA LEU A 43 -9.83 -0.99 -10.64
C LEU A 43 -8.49 -0.87 -9.89
N GLU A 44 -8.23 0.26 -9.23
CA GLU A 44 -7.03 0.48 -8.42
C GLU A 44 -7.12 -0.04 -6.97
N VAL A 45 -8.28 -0.51 -6.51
CA VAL A 45 -8.39 -1.19 -5.22
C VAL A 45 -7.71 -2.56 -5.32
N LYS A 46 -6.38 -2.57 -5.16
CA LYS A 46 -5.63 -3.80 -4.98
C LYS A 46 -6.15 -4.47 -3.71
N ASP A 47 -6.61 -5.70 -3.84
CA ASP A 47 -7.04 -6.47 -2.69
C ASP A 47 -5.84 -6.58 -1.72
N PRO A 48 -5.95 -6.10 -0.47
CA PRO A 48 -4.82 -6.07 0.45
C PRO A 48 -4.35 -7.47 0.89
N PHE A 49 -5.02 -8.52 0.41
CA PHE A 49 -4.68 -9.92 0.64
C PHE A 49 -4.20 -10.64 -0.63
N GLU A 50 -4.06 -9.92 -1.74
CA GLU A 50 -3.61 -10.49 -3.01
C GLU A 50 -2.21 -11.10 -2.84
N GLY A 51 -2.05 -12.39 -3.19
CA GLY A 51 -0.78 -13.12 -3.06
C GLY A 51 -0.56 -13.82 -1.70
N LEU A 52 -1.50 -13.75 -0.76
CA LEU A 52 -1.44 -14.51 0.49
C LEU A 52 -2.25 -15.80 0.42
N ASN A 53 -1.75 -16.88 1.03
CA ASN A 53 -2.50 -18.11 1.18
C ASN A 53 -3.62 -17.91 2.20
N LEU A 54 -4.88 -17.93 1.75
CA LEU A 54 -6.08 -17.74 2.58
C LEU A 54 -6.64 -19.05 3.16
N GLN A 55 -6.05 -20.20 2.80
CA GLN A 55 -6.49 -21.48 3.33
C GLN A 55 -6.11 -21.63 4.81
N ARG A 56 -6.95 -22.36 5.55
CA ARG A 56 -6.70 -22.67 6.96
C ARG A 56 -5.58 -23.71 7.08
N GLY A 57 -4.62 -23.45 7.97
CA GLY A 57 -3.51 -24.38 8.25
C GLY A 57 -3.96 -25.72 8.87
N LYS A 58 -3.09 -26.72 8.82
CA LYS A 58 -3.40 -28.07 9.36
C LYS A 58 -3.36 -28.11 10.89
N ASN A 59 -2.34 -27.49 11.49
CA ASN A 59 -2.12 -27.50 12.93
C ASN A 59 -2.74 -26.29 13.67
N GLY A 60 -3.44 -25.40 12.95
CA GLY A 60 -3.98 -24.15 13.51
C GLY A 60 -4.53 -23.23 12.43
N VAL A 61 -4.78 -21.96 12.77
CA VAL A 61 -5.22 -20.96 11.78
C VAL A 61 -4.05 -20.53 10.90
N TYR A 62 -2.86 -20.37 11.49
CA TYR A 62 -1.61 -20.09 10.78
C TYR A 62 -0.64 -21.27 10.87
N GLU A 63 -0.01 -21.58 9.74
CA GLU A 63 1.28 -22.25 9.73
C GLU A 63 2.39 -21.21 9.85
N ILE A 64 3.54 -21.61 10.37
CA ILE A 64 4.63 -20.68 10.66
C ILE A 64 5.19 -20.05 9.38
N GLU A 65 5.26 -20.81 8.29
CA GLU A 65 5.72 -20.35 6.98
C GLU A 65 4.78 -19.28 6.40
N ASP A 66 3.47 -19.52 6.48
CA ASP A 66 2.44 -18.57 6.09
C ASP A 66 2.55 -17.26 6.88
N LEU A 67 2.75 -17.35 8.20
CA LEU A 67 2.89 -16.16 9.03
C LEU A 67 4.14 -15.35 8.63
N VAL A 68 5.26 -16.01 8.36
CA VAL A 68 6.48 -15.34 7.89
C VAL A 68 6.26 -14.69 6.53
N ASN A 69 5.52 -15.33 5.62
CA ASN A 69 5.19 -14.74 4.32
C ASN A 69 4.33 -13.49 4.46
N VAL A 70 3.33 -13.51 5.35
CA VAL A 70 2.51 -12.33 5.68
C VAL A 70 3.37 -11.18 6.22
N LEU A 71 4.30 -11.47 7.12
CA LEU A 71 5.19 -10.47 7.71
C LEU A 71 6.19 -9.89 6.68
N ARG A 72 6.67 -10.72 5.75
CA ARG A 72 7.54 -10.29 4.65
C ARG A 72 6.79 -9.44 3.63
N HIS A 73 5.53 -9.77 3.34
CA HIS A 73 4.68 -8.97 2.46
C HIS A 73 4.52 -7.54 2.99
N GLU A 74 4.37 -7.38 4.30
CA GLU A 74 4.30 -6.08 4.97
C GLU A 74 5.67 -5.40 5.16
N ASN A 75 6.76 -5.91 4.59
CA ASN A 75 8.12 -5.34 4.69
C ASN A 75 8.58 -5.08 6.15
N SER A 76 8.34 -6.06 7.04
CA SER A 76 8.98 -6.07 8.35
C SER A 76 10.51 -6.18 8.23
N GLU A 77 11.25 -5.54 9.14
CA GLU A 77 12.71 -5.43 9.02
C GLU A 77 13.42 -6.70 9.46
N ASP A 78 13.15 -7.14 10.68
CA ASP A 78 13.74 -8.34 11.27
C ASP A 78 12.63 -9.32 11.63
N VAL A 79 12.71 -10.55 11.13
CA VAL A 79 11.80 -11.64 11.48
C VAL A 79 12.61 -12.77 12.08
N LEU A 80 12.43 -13.00 13.38
CA LEU A 80 13.05 -14.10 14.11
C LEU A 80 11.97 -15.11 14.48
N VAL A 81 12.22 -16.39 14.17
CA VAL A 81 11.36 -17.51 14.57
C VAL A 81 12.18 -18.47 15.42
N VAL A 82 11.67 -18.79 16.61
CA VAL A 82 12.32 -19.71 17.56
C VAL A 82 11.36 -20.85 17.86
N LYS A 83 11.85 -22.08 17.70
CA LYS A 83 11.15 -23.28 18.17
C LYS A 83 11.48 -23.51 19.64
N LEU A 84 10.46 -23.67 20.47
CA LEU A 84 10.63 -23.92 21.90
C LEU A 84 10.66 -25.42 22.19
N ALA A 85 11.27 -25.77 23.33
CA ALA A 85 11.21 -27.12 23.87
C ALA A 85 9.81 -27.39 24.44
N GLN A 86 9.26 -28.57 24.13
CA GLN A 86 7.90 -28.98 24.52
C GLN A 86 7.67 -29.12 26.04
N GLU A 87 8.75 -29.15 26.81
CA GLU A 87 8.71 -29.20 28.27
C GLU A 87 8.07 -27.94 28.87
N ILE A 88 8.28 -26.79 28.20
CA ILE A 88 7.69 -25.51 28.55
C ILE A 88 6.40 -25.40 27.71
N LYS A 89 5.28 -25.89 28.24
CA LYS A 89 3.95 -25.97 27.56
C LYS A 89 3.30 -24.59 27.27
N TYR A 90 4.07 -23.61 26.81
CA TYR A 90 3.60 -22.25 26.53
C TYR A 90 3.23 -22.08 25.05
N VAL A 91 4.19 -22.28 24.14
CA VAL A 91 3.97 -22.21 22.69
C VAL A 91 4.97 -23.11 21.98
N ASP A 92 4.61 -23.65 20.81
CA ASP A 92 5.53 -24.43 19.97
C ASP A 92 6.57 -23.54 19.26
N TYR A 93 6.14 -22.35 18.82
CA TYR A 93 6.95 -21.37 18.11
C TYR A 93 6.71 -19.97 18.64
N ILE A 94 7.79 -19.19 18.79
CA ILE A 94 7.73 -17.75 19.04
C ILE A 94 8.24 -17.04 17.79
N CYS A 95 7.49 -16.02 17.35
CA CYS A 95 7.92 -15.09 16.33
C CYS A 95 8.13 -13.70 16.95
N VAL A 96 9.32 -13.14 16.77
CA VAL A 96 9.67 -11.78 17.19
C VAL A 96 9.96 -10.96 15.95
N VAL A 97 9.35 -9.79 15.85
CA VAL A 97 9.44 -8.92 14.68
C VAL A 97 9.82 -7.51 15.09
N SER A 98 10.75 -6.91 14.35
CA SER A 98 11.08 -5.48 14.45
C SER A 98 10.40 -4.68 13.35
N GLY A 99 10.01 -3.44 13.67
CA GLY A 99 9.41 -2.53 12.72
C GLY A 99 9.94 -1.11 12.86
N LYS A 100 10.02 -0.40 11.72
CA LYS A 100 10.49 0.99 11.57
C LYS A 100 9.96 2.00 12.59
N SER A 101 8.72 1.86 13.03
CA SER A 101 8.05 2.80 13.92
C SER A 101 6.90 2.13 14.65
N GLN A 102 6.44 2.73 15.74
CA GLN A 102 5.27 2.26 16.48
C GLN A 102 4.02 2.15 15.59
N LYS A 103 3.79 3.11 14.69
CA LYS A 103 2.65 3.08 13.76
C LYS A 103 2.76 1.89 12.80
N HIS A 104 3.97 1.60 12.31
CA HIS A 104 4.22 0.47 11.42
C HIS A 104 3.94 -0.86 12.12
N MET A 105 4.45 -1.03 13.36
CA MET A 105 4.18 -2.22 14.16
C MET A 105 2.68 -2.40 14.45
N GLN A 106 1.97 -1.31 14.75
CA GLN A 106 0.52 -1.34 14.95
C GLN A 106 -0.25 -1.74 13.69
N ALA A 107 0.14 -1.20 12.53
CA ALA A 107 -0.46 -1.56 11.25
C ALA A 107 -0.26 -3.05 10.94
N ILE A 108 0.96 -3.57 11.09
CA ILE A 108 1.26 -5.00 10.92
C ILE A 108 0.41 -5.86 11.87
N ALA A 109 0.32 -5.48 13.14
CA ALA A 109 -0.46 -6.23 14.13
C ALA A 109 -1.97 -6.25 13.78
N GLN A 110 -2.52 -5.13 13.33
CA GLN A 110 -3.91 -5.05 12.86
C GLN A 110 -4.12 -5.88 11.60
N PHE A 111 -3.17 -5.87 10.68
CA PHE A 111 -3.20 -6.66 9.46
C PHE A 111 -3.23 -8.15 9.77
N VAL A 112 -2.29 -8.65 10.59
CA VAL A 112 -2.24 -10.05 11.03
C VAL A 112 -3.55 -10.45 11.72
N LYS A 113 -4.12 -9.58 12.56
CA LYS A 113 -5.42 -9.85 13.20
C LYS A 113 -6.56 -9.97 12.19
N LYS A 114 -6.63 -9.08 11.20
CA LYS A 114 -7.67 -9.14 10.16
C LYS A 114 -7.53 -10.41 9.31
N ASN A 115 -6.29 -10.75 8.99
CA ASN A 115 -5.93 -11.92 8.22
C ASN A 115 -6.27 -13.23 8.99
N TYR A 116 -6.09 -13.24 10.32
CA TYR A 116 -6.54 -14.33 11.20
C TYR A 116 -8.05 -14.56 11.12
N ILE A 117 -8.84 -13.49 11.22
CA ILE A 117 -10.31 -13.55 11.18
C ILE A 117 -10.77 -14.11 9.82
N ASN A 118 -10.21 -13.58 8.72
CA ASN A 118 -10.53 -14.07 7.38
C ASN A 118 -10.22 -15.57 7.22
N LYS A 119 -9.08 -16.04 7.75
CA LYS A 119 -8.71 -17.47 7.73
C LYS A 119 -9.59 -18.33 8.64
N SER A 120 -10.07 -17.80 9.78
CA SER A 120 -10.93 -18.56 10.69
C SER A 120 -12.36 -18.71 10.18
N ASP A 121 -12.86 -17.72 9.45
CA ASP A 121 -14.25 -17.68 8.97
C ASP A 121 -14.47 -18.51 7.70
N THR A 122 -13.38 -18.91 7.04
CA THR A 122 -13.41 -19.82 5.89
C THR A 122 -13.81 -21.22 6.36
N LYS A 123 -15.12 -21.49 6.39
CA LYS A 123 -15.66 -22.82 6.67
C LYS A 123 -15.30 -23.77 5.54
N MET A 124 -14.69 -24.92 5.88
CA MET A 124 -14.53 -26.05 4.97
C MET A 124 -15.92 -26.43 4.42
N THR A 125 -16.13 -26.20 3.13
CA THR A 125 -17.25 -26.75 2.36
C THR A 125 -16.78 -28.04 1.70
#